data_AF-A0ABD6LPF5-F1
#
_entry.id   AF-A0ABD6LPF5-F1
#
_cell.length_a   1.000
_cell.length_b   1.000
_cell.length_c   1.000
_cell.angle_alpha   90.00
_cell.angle_beta   90.00
_cell.angle_gamma   90.00
#
_symmetry.space_group_name_H-M   'P 1'
#
loop_
_entity.id
_entity.type
_entity.pdbx_description
1 polymer ?
#
loop_
_entity_poly.entity_id
_entity_poly.type
_entity_poly.pdbx_seq_one_letter_code
_entity_poly.pdbx_strand_id
1 'polypeptide(L)'
;MKNPMNYIQNGDYLIPDLKLSEQPTKPLGKYGRMRKAYLKEHRPILYNQLLMSEKLYPHLIEIDETAQSRLEQMMPQLAKDAGAT
;
A
#
# COMPACT_ATOMS: atom_id res chain seq x y z
N MET A 1 28.26 -9.33 -9.15
CA MET A 1 26.98 -10.04 -9.37
C MET A 1 26.35 -9.47 -10.64
N LYS A 2 26.12 -10.28 -11.68
CA LYS A 2 25.44 -9.85 -12.91
C LYS A 2 23.94 -10.06 -12.70
N ASN A 3 23.19 -9.00 -12.42
CA ASN A 3 21.75 -9.02 -12.71
C ASN A 3 21.62 -8.80 -14.21
N PRO A 4 21.15 -9.78 -15.01
CA PRO A 4 20.79 -9.50 -16.39
C PRO A 4 19.61 -8.51 -16.36
N MET A 5 19.87 -7.24 -16.69
CA MET A 5 18.79 -6.27 -16.85
C MET A 5 17.97 -6.66 -18.07
N ASN A 6 16.67 -6.88 -17.85
CA ASN A 6 15.71 -7.07 -18.93
C ASN A 6 15.44 -5.72 -19.59
N TYR A 7 15.25 -5.70 -20.91
CA TYR A 7 14.95 -4.49 -21.67
C TYR A 7 13.68 -4.68 -22.49
N ILE A 8 12.91 -3.60 -22.63
CA ILE A 8 11.73 -3.50 -23.50
C ILE A 8 12.11 -2.58 -24.67
N GLN A 9 11.83 -3.02 -25.90
CA GLN A 9 12.03 -2.21 -27.08
C GLN A 9 10.90 -1.17 -27.22
N ASN A 10 11.28 0.10 -27.35
CA ASN A 10 10.37 1.20 -27.62
C ASN A 10 10.91 2.03 -28.80
N GLY A 11 10.39 1.74 -30.00
CA GLY A 11 10.93 2.24 -31.26
C GLY A 11 12.36 1.73 -31.47
N ASP A 12 13.29 2.67 -31.64
CA ASP A 12 14.72 2.40 -31.86
C ASP A 12 15.53 2.25 -30.55
N TYR A 13 14.86 2.35 -29.39
CA TYR A 13 15.53 2.34 -28.08
C TYR A 13 15.18 1.09 -27.26
N LEU A 14 16.16 0.62 -26.48
CA LEU A 14 15.98 -0.40 -25.44
C LEU A 14 15.88 0.29 -24.07
N ILE A 15 14.73 0.17 -23.43
CA ILE A 15 14.44 0.75 -22.11
C ILE A 15 14.53 -0.37 -21.06
N PRO A 16 15.26 -0.20 -19.96
CA PRO A 16 15.27 -1.19 -18.87
C PRO A 16 13.86 -1.48 -18.35
N ASP A 17 13.53 -2.77 -18.23
CA ASP A 17 12.27 -3.26 -17.66
C ASP A 17 12.33 -3.18 -16.13
N LEU A 18 12.15 -1.97 -15.61
CA LEU A 18 12.15 -1.70 -14.18
C LEU A 18 10.80 -2.10 -13.58
N LYS A 19 10.77 -3.23 -12.86
CA LYS A 19 9.61 -3.70 -12.10
C LYS A 19 9.94 -3.72 -10.62
N LEU A 20 8.94 -3.42 -9.79
CA LEU A 20 9.02 -3.69 -8.35
C LEU A 20 9.19 -5.20 -8.15
N SER A 21 10.01 -5.58 -7.18
CA SER A 21 10.21 -6.98 -6.78
C SER A 21 8.88 -7.63 -6.37
N GLU A 22 8.06 -6.88 -5.63
CA GLU A 22 6.70 -7.25 -5.23
C GLU A 22 5.70 -6.24 -5.78
N GLN A 23 4.78 -6.73 -6.62
CA GLN A 23 3.62 -5.94 -7.02
C GLN A 23 2.48 -6.12 -6.02
N PRO A 24 1.74 -5.06 -5.67
CA PRO A 24 0.58 -5.18 -4.82
C PRO A 24 -0.45 -6.11 -5.46
N THR A 25 -0.77 -7.22 -4.78
CA THR A 25 -1.74 -8.23 -5.25
C THR A 25 -3.17 -7.73 -5.23
N LYS A 26 -3.45 -6.71 -4.42
CA LYS A 26 -4.77 -6.10 -4.26
C LYS A 26 -4.68 -4.57 -4.27
N PRO A 27 -5.72 -3.88 -4.78
CA PRO A 27 -5.81 -2.44 -4.67
C PRO A 27 -5.92 -2.01 -3.19
N LEU A 28 -5.39 -0.84 -2.86
CA LEU A 28 -5.51 -0.26 -1.52
C LEU A 28 -6.95 0.19 -1.25
N GLY A 29 -7.52 -0.25 -0.12
CA GLY A 29 -8.79 0.21 0.40
C GLY A 29 -8.73 1.62 0.98
N LYS A 30 -9.82 2.03 1.62
CA LYS A 30 -10.01 3.40 2.12
C LYS A 30 -8.92 3.80 3.12
N TYR A 31 -8.65 2.95 4.10
CA TYR A 31 -7.73 3.26 5.20
C TYR A 31 -6.28 3.21 4.75
N GLY A 32 -5.93 2.29 3.84
CA GLY A 32 -4.64 2.27 3.17
C GLY A 32 -4.36 3.54 2.37
N ARG A 33 -5.34 4.04 1.60
CA ARG A 33 -5.20 5.31 0.87
C ARG A 33 -5.05 6.51 1.81
N MET A 34 -5.81 6.56 2.90
CA MET A 34 -5.67 7.61 3.92
C MET A 34 -4.27 7.58 4.56
N ARG A 35 -3.76 6.41 4.93
CA ARG A 35 -2.42 6.27 5.49
C ARG A 35 -1.34 6.73 4.52
N LYS A 36 -1.48 6.41 3.23
CA LYS A 36 -0.57 6.86 2.17
C LYS A 36 -0.53 8.40 2.07
N ALA A 37 -1.70 9.04 2.05
CA ALA A 37 -1.80 10.50 2.00
C ALA A 37 -1.15 11.14 3.25
N TYR A 38 -1.48 10.64 4.44
CA TYR A 38 -0.88 11.10 5.69
C TYR A 38 0.64 10.97 5.70
N LEU A 39 1.18 9.82 5.26
CA LEU A 39 2.63 9.62 5.19
C LEU A 39 3.29 10.62 4.25
N LYS A 40 2.68 10.89 3.09
CA LYS A 40 3.23 11.81 2.09
C LYS A 40 3.21 13.26 2.59
N GLU A 41 2.12 13.69 3.21
CA GLU A 41 1.90 15.08 3.63
C GLU A 41 2.59 15.42 4.95
N HIS A 42 2.57 14.50 5.92
CA HIS A 42 3.00 14.79 7.28
C HIS A 42 4.26 14.04 7.72
N ARG A 43 4.65 12.97 7.02
CA ARG A 43 5.82 12.14 7.36
C ARG A 43 6.68 11.80 6.13
N PRO A 44 7.10 12.79 5.33
CA PRO A 44 7.76 12.55 4.03
C PRO A 44 9.05 11.73 4.13
N ILE A 45 9.82 11.87 5.22
CA ILE A 45 11.03 11.07 5.46
C ILE A 45 10.67 9.58 5.59
N LEU A 46 9.67 9.25 6.41
CA LEU A 46 9.23 7.87 6.60
C LEU A 46 8.61 7.30 5.32
N TYR A 47 7.84 8.12 4.58
CA TYR A 47 7.30 7.73 3.29
C TYR A 47 8.41 7.31 2.31
N ASN A 48 9.46 8.14 2.18
CA ASN A 48 10.58 7.85 1.30
C ASN A 48 11.39 6.63 1.78
N GLN A 49 11.62 6.48 3.08
CA GLN A 49 12.28 5.30 3.64
C GLN A 49 11.53 4.00 3.30
N LEU A 50 10.20 3.99 3.47
CA LEU A 50 9.36 2.85 3.12
C LEU A 50 9.31 2.59 1.61
N LEU A 51 9.28 3.65 0.80
CA LEU A 51 9.29 3.54 -0.66
C LEU A 51 10.60 2.95 -1.17
N MET A 52 11.73 3.47 -0.68
CA MET A 52 13.08 3.02 -1.09
C MET A 52 13.42 1.62 -0.59
N SER A 53 12.80 1.17 0.52
CA SER A 53 12.95 -0.19 1.03
C SER A 53 11.91 -1.17 0.46
N GLU A 54 11.07 -0.73 -0.48
CA GLU A 54 9.96 -1.50 -1.06
C GLU A 54 8.88 -1.97 -0.04
N LYS A 55 8.95 -1.48 1.20
CA LYS A 55 8.03 -1.83 2.30
C LYS A 55 6.76 -0.99 2.36
N LEU A 56 6.63 0.03 1.50
CA LEU A 56 5.49 0.94 1.51
C LEU A 56 4.16 0.21 1.32
N TYR A 57 4.02 -0.59 0.27
CA TYR A 57 2.76 -1.26 -0.03
C TYR A 57 2.35 -2.32 1.01
N PRO A 58 3.26 -3.21 1.46
CA PRO A 58 2.97 -4.11 2.57
C PRO A 58 2.46 -3.38 3.83
N HIS A 59 3.12 -2.29 4.24
CA HIS A 59 2.68 -1.49 5.38
C HIS A 59 1.27 -0.90 5.19
N LEU A 60 0.98 -0.36 4.01
CA LEU A 60 -0.32 0.24 3.73
C LEU A 60 -1.45 -0.81 3.73
N ILE A 61 -1.16 -2.03 3.25
CA ILE A 61 -2.10 -3.16 3.26
C ILE A 61 -2.40 -3.60 4.70
N GLU A 62 -1.37 -3.77 5.52
CA GLU A 62 -1.52 -4.15 6.93
C GLU A 62 -2.39 -3.16 7.71
N ILE A 63 -2.17 -1.86 7.49
CA ILE A 63 -2.98 -0.79 8.11
C ILE A 63 -4.42 -0.82 7.63
N ASP A 64 -4.65 -1.08 6.35
CA ASP A 64 -5.98 -1.17 5.77
C ASP A 64 -6.78 -2.34 6.36
N GLU A 65 -6.18 -3.53 6.42
CA GLU A 65 -6.76 -4.73 7.02
C GLU A 65 -7.03 -4.55 8.51
N THR A 66 -6.07 -3.98 9.25
CA THR A 66 -6.23 -3.74 10.69
C THR A 66 -7.37 -2.76 10.97
N ALA A 67 -7.48 -1.69 10.18
CA ALA A 67 -8.56 -0.72 10.34
C ALA A 67 -9.92 -1.34 10.02
N GLN A 68 -10.01 -2.14 8.95
CA GLN A 68 -11.24 -2.83 8.57
C GLN A 68 -11.65 -3.86 9.64
N SER A 69 -10.73 -4.70 10.11
CA SER A 69 -11.00 -5.70 11.15
C SER A 69 -11.52 -5.06 12.44
N ARG A 70 -10.93 -3.94 12.87
CA ARG A 70 -11.40 -3.18 14.03
C ARG A 70 -12.84 -2.68 13.86
N LEU A 71 -13.19 -2.22 12.66
CA LEU A 71 -14.55 -1.76 12.39
C LEU A 71 -15.53 -2.93 12.41
N GLU A 72 -15.20 -4.05 11.76
CA GLU A 72 -16.05 -5.25 11.76
C GLU A 72 -16.32 -5.76 13.18
N GLN A 73 -15.36 -5.65 14.09
CA GLN A 73 -15.53 -6.03 15.50
C GLN A 73 -16.37 -5.02 16.30
N MET A 74 -16.22 -3.72 16.06
CA MET A 74 -16.92 -2.68 16.81
C MET A 74 -18.36 -2.46 16.34
N MET A 75 -18.64 -2.64 15.04
CA MET A 75 -19.94 -2.34 14.45
C MET A 75 -21.13 -3.06 15.11
N PRO A 76 -21.06 -4.36 15.46
CA PRO A 76 -22.16 -5.05 16.12
C PRO A 76 -22.50 -4.46 17.49
N GLN A 77 -21.47 -4.12 18.28
CA GLN A 77 -21.67 -3.52 19.59
C GLN A 77 -22.28 -2.12 19.47
N LEU A 78 -21.80 -1.31 18.54
CA LEU A 78 -22.36 0.02 18.27
C LEU A 78 -23.81 -0.05 17.76
N ALA A 79 -24.13 -1.03 16.91
CA ALA A 79 -25.49 -1.24 16.43
C ALA A 79 -26.45 -1.61 17.56
N LYS A 80 -26.01 -2.48 18.47
CA LYS A 80 -26.76 -2.85 19.68
C LYS A 80 -26.98 -1.64 20.61
N ASP A 81 -25.94 -0.86 20.87
CA ASP A 81 -26.03 0.32 21.74
C ASP A 81 -26.92 1.42 21.15
N ALA A 82 -26.99 1.50 19.82
CA ALA A 82 -27.87 2.41 19.08
C ALA A 82 -29.32 1.89 18.94
N GLY A 83 -29.63 0.67 19.39
CA GLY A 83 -30.95 0.05 19.23
C GLY A 83 -31.31 -0.30 17.78
N ALA A 84 -30.32 -0.41 16.89
CA ALA A 84 -30.51 -0.77 15.49
C ALA A 84 -30.66 -2.29 15.26
N THR A 85 -30.38 -3.09 16.29
CA THR A 85 -30.51 -4.56 16.35
C THR A 85 -30.94 -5.00 17.73
#